data_AF-A0A7X0UVW5-F1
#
_entry.id   AF-A0A7X0UVW5-F1
#
_cell.length_a   1.000
_cell.length_b   1.000
_cell.length_c   1.000
_cell.angle_alpha   90.00
_cell.angle_beta   90.00
_cell.angle_gamma   90.00
#
_symmetry.space_group_name_H-M   'P 1'
#
loop_
_entity.id
_entity.type
_entity.pdbx_description
1 polymer ?
#
loop_
_entity_poly.entity_id
_entity_poly.type
_entity_poly.pdbx_seq_one_letter_code
_entity_poly.pdbx_strand_id
1 'polypeptide(L)'
;MRHARSYALVGLTALVIGAVAFAQTTVAPLEEAEPVETLPLESVDALAELAKTVPGNAQNGATLAGTCAACHGLDGKSTIPEVYPNIGGQSERYLAEQLALFKSGERQNAIMQPFASMLSAQDMRDVGAHFAHQPSSAGIADDTEVAEGTYAGMKFYEIGEQLFRRGDFAREIPACMACHGPTGAGNPGPAYPHVGGQQSWYTARRLQEYRTGTTTARDTANFDVMASIARQLTDEEIGALSSYMQGLHTRPDAAMLAAIAKMPPAPPAPAAPAPAPVDAAPEGAAPEGEAPVEDVPAAAPEADAQQAS
;
A
#
# COMPACT_ATOMS: atom_id res chain seq x y z
N MET A 1 41.62 74.22 -19.02
CA MET A 1 41.92 72.79 -18.71
C MET A 1 40.86 72.06 -17.88
N ARG A 2 39.72 72.67 -17.51
CA ARG A 2 38.68 72.01 -16.67
C ARG A 2 37.58 71.27 -17.47
N HIS A 3 37.34 71.64 -18.73
CA HIS A 3 36.27 71.03 -19.55
C HIS A 3 36.67 69.73 -20.27
N ALA A 4 37.97 69.47 -20.49
CA ALA A 4 38.44 68.24 -21.13
C ALA A 4 38.28 67.00 -20.23
N ARG A 5 38.29 67.17 -18.90
CA ARG A 5 38.14 66.08 -17.93
C ARG A 5 36.69 65.65 -17.73
N SER A 6 35.73 66.54 -17.93
CA SER A 6 34.30 66.24 -17.82
C SER A 6 33.77 65.40 -18.99
N TYR A 7 34.30 65.58 -20.21
CA TYR A 7 33.88 64.76 -21.36
C TYR A 7 34.48 63.34 -21.34
N ALA A 8 35.68 63.16 -20.76
CA ALA A 8 36.29 61.85 -20.60
C ALA A 8 35.53 60.95 -19.60
N LEU A 9 34.97 61.53 -18.53
CA LEU A 9 34.18 60.81 -17.53
C LEU A 9 32.79 60.40 -18.04
N VAL A 10 32.15 61.22 -18.89
CA VAL A 10 30.84 60.89 -19.49
C VAL A 10 30.97 59.84 -20.60
N GLY A 11 32.06 59.85 -21.36
CA GLY A 11 32.33 58.81 -22.36
C GLY A 11 32.57 57.43 -21.75
N LEU A 12 33.21 57.37 -20.57
CA LEU A 12 33.49 56.11 -19.87
C LEU A 12 32.22 55.50 -19.27
N THR A 13 31.31 56.31 -18.71
CA THR A 13 30.06 55.82 -18.13
C THR A 13 29.07 55.33 -19.17
N ALA A 14 29.02 55.94 -20.37
CA ALA A 14 28.19 55.45 -21.47
C ALA A 14 28.67 54.08 -22.01
N LEU A 15 29.98 53.84 -22.03
CA LEU A 15 30.56 52.55 -22.45
C LEU A 15 30.34 51.43 -21.43
N VAL A 16 30.39 51.72 -20.13
CA VAL A 16 30.13 50.73 -19.08
C VAL A 16 28.65 50.31 -19.06
N ILE A 17 27.71 51.23 -19.29
CA ILE A 17 26.27 50.90 -19.33
C ILE A 17 25.93 50.06 -20.57
N GLY A 18 26.56 50.32 -21.72
CA GLY A 18 26.36 49.51 -22.93
C GLY A 18 26.88 48.07 -22.80
N ALA A 19 27.99 47.86 -22.10
CA ALA A 19 28.57 46.52 -21.90
C ALA A 19 27.74 45.63 -20.95
N VAL A 20 27.08 46.21 -19.94
CA VAL A 20 26.21 45.46 -19.02
C VAL A 20 24.90 45.03 -19.70
N ALA A 21 24.37 45.82 -20.63
CA ALA A 21 23.14 45.48 -21.36
C ALA A 21 23.34 44.32 -22.36
N PHE A 22 24.54 44.16 -22.94
CA PHE A 22 24.84 43.06 -23.86
C PHE A 22 25.08 41.72 -23.13
N ALA A 23 25.52 41.77 -21.87
CA ALA A 23 25.81 40.57 -21.07
C ALA A 23 24.57 39.90 -20.45
N GLN A 24 23.42 40.57 -20.40
CA GLN A 24 22.19 40.03 -19.79
C GLN A 24 21.17 39.47 -20.79
N THR A 25 21.46 39.46 -22.09
CA THR A 25 20.51 38.99 -23.13
C THR A 25 20.91 37.67 -23.79
N THR A 26 22.07 37.08 -23.45
CA THR A 26 22.42 35.74 -23.93
C THR A 26 21.86 34.70 -22.95
N VAL A 27 20.57 34.42 -23.06
CA VAL A 27 20.01 33.16 -22.55
C VAL A 27 20.63 32.06 -23.40
N ALA A 28 21.65 31.38 -22.88
CA ALA A 28 22.10 30.14 -23.47
C ALA A 28 20.90 29.17 -23.43
N PRO A 29 20.43 28.65 -24.57
CA PRO A 29 19.45 27.57 -24.56
C PRO A 29 20.05 26.45 -23.71
N LEU A 30 19.32 26.01 -22.69
CA LEU A 30 19.70 24.79 -21.98
C LEU A 30 19.75 23.68 -23.02
N GLU A 31 20.84 22.92 -23.02
CA GLU A 31 20.99 21.76 -23.88
C GLU A 31 19.77 20.88 -23.66
N GLU A 32 18.98 20.69 -24.73
CA GLU A 32 17.72 19.98 -24.69
C GLU A 32 18.05 18.55 -24.30
N ALA A 33 17.74 18.20 -23.04
CA ALA A 33 17.98 16.87 -22.54
C ALA A 33 17.32 15.87 -23.48
N GLU A 34 18.06 14.83 -23.86
CA GLU A 34 17.57 13.71 -24.66
C GLU A 34 16.12 13.36 -24.25
N PRO A 35 15.21 13.16 -25.22
CA PRO A 35 13.82 12.84 -24.91
C PRO A 35 13.78 11.71 -23.88
N VAL A 36 13.15 11.96 -22.74
CA VAL A 36 12.94 10.92 -21.74
C VAL A 36 12.20 9.78 -22.44
N GLU A 37 12.83 8.61 -22.54
CA GLU A 37 12.21 7.42 -23.11
C GLU A 37 10.92 7.14 -22.33
N THR A 38 9.79 7.46 -22.95
CA THR A 38 8.47 7.19 -22.40
C THR A 38 8.09 5.78 -22.79
N LEU A 39 8.62 4.80 -22.05
CA LEU A 39 8.06 3.46 -22.11
C LEU A 39 6.58 3.54 -21.73
N PRO A 40 5.66 2.90 -22.47
CA PRO A 40 4.26 2.83 -22.09
C PRO A 40 4.16 2.33 -20.64
N LEU A 41 3.39 3.01 -19.80
CA LEU A 41 3.16 2.62 -18.40
C LEU A 41 2.58 1.19 -18.28
N GLU A 42 1.95 0.71 -19.35
CA GLU A 42 1.41 -0.64 -19.50
C GLU A 42 2.48 -1.71 -19.80
N SER A 43 3.72 -1.31 -20.09
CA SER A 43 4.80 -2.23 -20.48
C SER A 43 5.70 -2.67 -19.31
N VAL A 44 5.52 -2.09 -18.12
CA VAL A 44 6.32 -2.44 -16.93
C VAL A 44 5.53 -3.43 -16.06
N ASP A 45 5.73 -4.72 -16.33
CA ASP A 45 5.24 -5.78 -15.45
C ASP A 45 6.01 -5.74 -14.12
N ALA A 46 5.45 -5.00 -13.14
CA ALA A 46 6.08 -4.77 -11.84
C ALA A 46 6.45 -6.07 -11.11
N LEU A 47 5.66 -7.14 -11.29
CA LEU A 47 5.95 -8.45 -10.71
C LEU A 47 7.09 -9.16 -11.44
N ALA A 48 7.12 -9.08 -12.79
CA ALA A 48 8.22 -9.64 -13.57
C ALA A 48 9.55 -8.92 -13.29
N GLU A 49 9.54 -7.61 -13.07
CA GLU A 49 10.72 -6.85 -12.65
C GLU A 49 11.13 -7.21 -11.22
N LEU A 50 10.16 -7.39 -10.31
CA LEU A 50 10.43 -7.86 -8.95
C LEU A 50 11.13 -9.23 -8.93
N ALA A 51 10.76 -10.15 -9.84
CA ALA A 51 11.38 -11.47 -9.94
C ALA A 51 12.87 -11.44 -10.33
N LYS A 52 13.35 -10.35 -10.95
CA LYS A 52 14.75 -10.17 -11.38
C LYS A 52 15.62 -9.49 -10.31
N THR A 53 15.02 -9.05 -9.21
CA THR A 53 15.71 -8.33 -8.12
C THR A 53 16.59 -9.24 -7.26
N VAL A 54 17.52 -8.61 -6.56
CA VAL A 54 18.33 -9.25 -5.51
C VAL A 54 17.70 -8.98 -4.13
N PRO A 55 18.12 -9.70 -3.07
CA PRO A 55 17.73 -9.35 -1.70
C PRO A 55 17.96 -7.87 -1.38
N GLY A 56 17.01 -7.27 -0.68
CA GLY A 56 16.99 -5.84 -0.41
C GLY A 56 18.09 -5.37 0.53
N ASN A 57 18.56 -4.14 0.33
CA ASN A 57 19.45 -3.45 1.26
C ASN A 57 18.64 -2.60 2.24
N ALA A 58 18.58 -3.03 3.51
CA ALA A 58 17.82 -2.34 4.56
C ALA A 58 18.29 -0.89 4.83
N GLN A 59 19.56 -0.55 4.57
CA GLN A 59 20.07 0.81 4.73
C GLN A 59 19.57 1.75 3.63
N ASN A 60 19.55 1.26 2.38
CA ASN A 60 18.91 1.99 1.28
C ASN A 60 17.41 2.14 1.55
N GLY A 61 16.76 1.05 1.96
CA GLY A 61 15.35 1.04 2.33
C GLY A 61 15.00 2.06 3.41
N ALA A 62 15.86 2.23 4.42
CA ALA A 62 15.68 3.25 5.46
C ALA A 62 15.64 4.67 4.90
N THR A 63 16.41 4.94 3.84
CA THR A 63 16.44 6.26 3.18
C THR A 63 15.15 6.52 2.40
N LEU A 64 14.57 5.46 1.81
CA LEU A 64 13.31 5.52 1.06
C LEU A 64 12.07 5.52 1.97
N ALA A 65 12.16 4.89 3.14
CA ALA A 65 11.04 4.69 4.07
C ALA A 65 10.51 6.00 4.71
N GLY A 66 11.23 7.12 4.57
CA GLY A 66 10.82 8.42 5.13
C GLY A 66 9.41 8.84 4.70
N THR A 67 9.01 8.58 3.46
CA THR A 67 7.65 8.88 2.96
C THR A 67 6.60 7.93 3.53
N CYS A 68 6.95 6.68 3.82
CA CYS A 68 6.05 5.67 4.37
C CYS A 68 5.64 6.00 5.82
N ALA A 69 6.55 6.64 6.56
CA ALA A 69 6.40 6.88 7.99
C ALA A 69 5.23 7.80 8.36
N ALA A 70 4.77 8.65 7.43
CA ALA A 70 3.64 9.56 7.65
C ALA A 70 2.33 8.81 7.98
N CYS A 71 2.16 7.60 7.45
CA CYS A 71 0.95 6.79 7.64
C CYS A 71 1.24 5.52 8.45
N HIS A 72 2.39 4.89 8.19
CA HIS A 72 2.75 3.60 8.79
C HIS A 72 3.66 3.70 10.01
N GLY A 73 4.11 4.91 10.38
CA GLY A 73 5.05 5.13 11.47
C GLY A 73 6.51 4.85 11.08
N LEU A 74 7.45 5.41 11.84
CA LEU A 74 8.89 5.30 11.56
C LEU A 74 9.41 3.85 11.65
N ASP A 75 8.88 3.07 12.59
CA ASP A 75 9.19 1.64 12.76
C ASP A 75 8.14 0.74 12.08
N GLY A 76 7.26 1.30 11.25
CA GLY A 76 6.18 0.55 10.61
C GLY A 76 5.04 0.16 11.56
N LYS A 77 4.97 0.74 12.77
CA LYS A 77 3.78 0.69 13.63
C LYS A 77 2.98 1.97 13.44
N SER A 78 1.77 1.87 12.90
CA SER A 78 1.00 3.06 12.55
C SER A 78 0.65 3.88 13.80
N THR A 79 0.81 5.20 13.68
CA THR A 79 0.38 6.19 14.68
C THR A 79 -1.10 6.55 14.56
N ILE A 80 -1.77 6.11 13.49
CA ILE A 80 -3.22 6.23 13.26
C ILE A 80 -3.75 4.82 12.99
N PRO A 81 -3.76 3.97 14.03
CA PRO A 81 -3.98 2.53 13.89
C PRO A 81 -5.37 2.17 13.39
N GLU A 82 -6.34 3.09 13.41
CA GLU A 82 -7.69 2.91 12.88
C GLU A 82 -7.76 3.02 11.34
N VAL A 83 -6.71 3.56 10.70
CA VAL A 83 -6.72 3.90 9.27
C VAL A 83 -5.61 3.20 8.50
N TYR A 84 -4.42 3.04 9.09
CA TYR A 84 -3.27 2.47 8.39
C TYR A 84 -2.77 1.19 9.05
N PRO A 85 -2.47 0.14 8.26
CA PRO A 85 -1.97 -1.12 8.79
C PRO A 85 -0.53 -1.00 9.29
N ASN A 86 -0.15 -1.91 10.18
CA ASN A 86 1.24 -2.11 10.57
C ASN A 86 2.01 -2.81 9.45
N ILE A 87 3.22 -2.35 9.16
CA ILE A 87 4.15 -2.93 8.18
C ILE A 87 5.49 -3.34 8.81
N GLY A 88 5.78 -2.87 10.03
CA GLY A 88 6.97 -3.27 10.79
C GLY A 88 6.93 -4.76 11.14
N GLY A 89 8.06 -5.45 10.97
CA GLY A 89 8.18 -6.90 11.17
C GLY A 89 7.57 -7.76 10.07
N GLN A 90 6.99 -7.16 9.03
CA GLN A 90 6.52 -7.89 7.87
C GLN A 90 7.70 -8.36 7.00
N SER A 91 7.57 -9.53 6.36
CA SER A 91 8.66 -10.06 5.53
C SER A 91 8.96 -9.17 4.33
N GLU A 92 10.25 -9.06 3.98
CA GLU A 92 10.72 -8.32 2.82
C GLU A 92 9.98 -8.73 1.55
N ARG A 93 9.90 -10.05 1.30
CA ARG A 93 9.28 -10.61 0.10
C ARG A 93 7.81 -10.22 0.00
N TYR A 94 7.06 -10.36 1.10
CA TYR A 94 5.66 -9.97 1.12
C TYR A 94 5.50 -8.47 0.87
N LEU A 95 6.24 -7.61 1.58
CA LEU A 95 6.13 -6.16 1.38
C LEU A 95 6.43 -5.74 -0.05
N ALA A 96 7.51 -6.27 -0.62
CA ALA A 96 7.89 -5.94 -1.99
C ALA A 96 6.85 -6.42 -3.01
N GLU A 97 6.30 -7.62 -2.80
CA GLU A 97 5.20 -8.16 -3.62
C GLU A 97 3.94 -7.27 -3.51
N GLN A 98 3.55 -6.86 -2.30
CA GLN A 98 2.39 -5.99 -2.13
C GLN A 98 2.59 -4.62 -2.80
N LEU A 99 3.80 -4.04 -2.72
CA LEU A 99 4.12 -2.80 -3.43
C LEU A 99 4.05 -2.97 -4.94
N ALA A 100 4.55 -4.09 -5.49
CA ALA A 100 4.45 -4.38 -6.92
C ALA A 100 2.98 -4.58 -7.36
N LEU A 101 2.16 -5.22 -6.53
CA LEU A 101 0.73 -5.37 -6.77
C LEU A 101 -0.01 -4.02 -6.74
N PHE A 102 0.35 -3.11 -5.82
CA PHE A 102 -0.19 -1.75 -5.82
C PHE A 102 0.24 -0.95 -7.06
N LYS A 103 1.51 -1.07 -7.47
CA LYS A 103 2.04 -0.37 -8.65
C LYS A 103 1.37 -0.83 -9.94
N SER A 104 1.15 -2.14 -10.10
CA SER A 104 0.49 -2.74 -11.27
C SER A 104 -1.04 -2.56 -11.28
N GLY A 105 -1.64 -2.23 -10.14
CA GLY A 105 -3.10 -2.23 -9.98
C GLY A 105 -3.69 -3.63 -9.75
N GLU A 106 -2.87 -4.68 -9.65
CA GLU A 106 -3.35 -6.02 -9.28
C GLU A 106 -3.86 -6.07 -7.84
N ARG A 107 -3.40 -5.14 -6.99
CA ARG A 107 -4.02 -4.79 -5.71
C ARG A 107 -4.42 -3.31 -5.72
N GLN A 108 -5.71 -3.04 -5.66
CA GLN A 108 -6.24 -1.68 -5.77
C GLN A 108 -6.28 -0.97 -4.41
N ASN A 109 -5.67 0.20 -4.32
CA ASN A 109 -5.83 1.14 -3.21
C ASN A 109 -5.41 2.55 -3.66
N ALA A 110 -6.36 3.49 -3.68
CA ALA A 110 -6.14 4.84 -4.19
C ALA A 110 -5.09 5.65 -3.39
N ILE A 111 -4.86 5.29 -2.11
CA ILE A 111 -3.86 5.94 -1.27
C ILE A 111 -2.47 5.38 -1.60
N MET A 112 -2.31 4.05 -1.64
CA MET A 112 -1.00 3.41 -1.79
C MET A 112 -0.46 3.37 -3.22
N GLN A 113 -1.33 3.39 -4.23
CA GLN A 113 -0.90 3.25 -5.62
C GLN A 113 0.08 4.36 -6.07
N PRO A 114 -0.14 5.67 -5.78
CA PRO A 114 0.84 6.71 -6.09
C PRO A 114 2.20 6.50 -5.42
N PHE A 115 2.22 6.03 -4.17
CA PHE A 115 3.49 5.77 -3.46
C PHE A 115 4.24 4.57 -4.03
N ALA A 116 3.52 3.49 -4.36
CA ALA A 116 4.11 2.32 -4.99
C ALA A 116 4.65 2.63 -6.40
N SER A 117 3.97 3.49 -7.15
CA SER A 117 4.36 3.90 -8.50
C SER A 117 5.72 4.61 -8.55
N MET A 118 6.13 5.29 -7.49
CA MET A 118 7.44 5.96 -7.40
C MET A 118 8.62 5.01 -7.22
N LEU A 119 8.38 3.76 -6.81
CA LEU A 119 9.44 2.81 -6.48
C LEU A 119 9.85 1.98 -7.71
N SER A 120 11.15 1.76 -7.88
CA SER A 120 11.65 0.67 -8.73
C SER A 120 11.42 -0.68 -8.05
N ALA A 121 11.56 -1.78 -8.79
CA ALA A 121 11.44 -3.12 -8.22
C ALA A 121 12.48 -3.38 -7.12
N GLN A 122 13.71 -2.87 -7.27
CA GLN A 122 14.75 -3.00 -6.24
C GLN A 122 14.45 -2.11 -5.01
N ASP A 123 13.90 -0.91 -5.21
CA ASP A 123 13.47 -0.05 -4.10
C ASP A 123 12.40 -0.75 -3.23
N MET A 124 11.48 -1.50 -3.86
CA MET A 124 10.48 -2.29 -3.13
C MET A 124 11.11 -3.37 -2.25
N ARG A 125 12.18 -4.02 -2.74
CA ARG A 125 12.97 -4.98 -1.94
C ARG A 125 13.71 -4.28 -0.80
N ASP A 126 14.34 -3.14 -1.08
CA ASP A 126 15.10 -2.38 -0.09
C ASP A 126 14.18 -1.88 1.04
N VAL A 127 13.03 -1.29 0.70
CA VAL A 127 11.98 -0.88 1.68
C VAL A 127 11.44 -2.09 2.45
N GLY A 128 11.17 -3.20 1.75
CA GLY A 128 10.77 -4.45 2.39
C GLY A 128 11.80 -4.95 3.40
N ALA A 129 13.09 -4.91 3.05
CA ALA A 129 14.18 -5.33 3.92
C ALA A 129 14.31 -4.40 5.14
N HIS A 130 14.09 -3.10 4.96
CA HIS A 130 14.08 -2.14 6.07
C HIS A 130 12.99 -2.45 7.11
N PHE A 131 11.74 -2.59 6.67
CA PHE A 131 10.62 -2.86 7.58
C PHE A 131 10.64 -4.27 8.17
N ALA A 132 11.22 -5.25 7.48
CA ALA A 132 11.45 -6.59 8.02
C ALA A 132 12.40 -6.60 9.23
N HIS A 133 13.29 -5.61 9.35
CA HIS A 133 14.17 -5.44 10.51
C HIS A 133 13.52 -4.62 11.65
N GLN A 134 12.34 -4.04 11.42
CA GLN A 134 11.63 -3.32 12.47
C GLN A 134 10.88 -4.30 13.39
N PRO A 135 10.67 -3.96 14.67
CA PRO A 135 9.90 -4.80 15.57
C PRO A 135 8.45 -4.95 15.09
N SER A 136 7.90 -6.16 15.15
CA SER A 136 6.47 -6.36 14.96
C SER A 136 5.67 -5.60 16.02
N SER A 137 4.45 -5.20 15.66
CA SER A 137 3.51 -4.61 16.62
C SER A 137 2.89 -5.68 17.53
N ALA A 138 2.23 -5.22 18.59
CA ALA A 138 1.36 -6.03 19.45
C ALA A 138 0.25 -5.10 19.97
N GLY A 139 -0.99 -5.38 19.58
CA GLY A 139 -2.17 -4.69 20.07
C GLY A 139 -2.82 -5.44 21.24
N ILE A 140 -4.09 -5.12 21.49
CA ILE A 140 -4.92 -5.76 22.52
C ILE A 140 -5.99 -6.58 21.84
N ALA A 141 -6.17 -7.82 22.29
CA ALA A 141 -7.29 -8.66 21.90
C ALA A 141 -8.48 -8.40 22.83
N ASP A 142 -9.68 -8.42 22.27
CA ASP A 142 -10.95 -8.18 22.96
C ASP A 142 -11.31 -9.36 23.87
N ASP A 143 -11.36 -9.10 25.18
CA ASP A 143 -11.72 -10.03 26.25
C ASP A 143 -13.17 -9.87 26.74
N THR A 144 -14.01 -9.22 25.94
CA THR A 144 -15.45 -9.19 26.17
C THR A 144 -16.01 -10.62 26.09
N GLU A 145 -16.90 -10.96 27.02
CA GLU A 145 -17.59 -12.24 27.01
C GLU A 145 -18.75 -12.21 26.01
N VAL A 146 -18.86 -13.24 25.19
CA VAL A 146 -19.95 -13.39 24.22
C VAL A 146 -21.21 -13.83 24.95
N ALA A 147 -22.27 -13.02 24.85
CA ALA A 147 -23.49 -13.22 25.62
C ALA A 147 -24.41 -14.34 25.06
N GLU A 148 -24.46 -14.49 23.75
CA GLU A 148 -25.43 -15.35 23.06
C GLU A 148 -24.81 -16.04 21.84
N GLY A 149 -25.50 -17.04 21.28
CA GLY A 149 -25.07 -17.74 20.06
C GLY A 149 -24.15 -18.93 20.31
N THR A 150 -23.49 -19.39 19.24
CA THR A 150 -22.66 -20.61 19.24
C THR A 150 -21.48 -20.53 20.22
N TYR A 151 -20.97 -19.31 20.45
CA TYR A 151 -19.80 -19.05 21.27
C TYR A 151 -20.12 -18.44 22.64
N ALA A 152 -21.39 -18.52 23.09
CA ALA A 152 -21.82 -17.96 24.36
C ALA A 152 -20.96 -18.46 25.54
N GLY A 153 -20.53 -17.54 26.40
CA GLY A 153 -19.66 -17.80 27.56
C GLY A 153 -18.17 -17.86 27.25
N MET A 154 -17.76 -17.74 25.98
CA MET A 154 -16.35 -17.57 25.61
C MET A 154 -15.96 -16.09 25.60
N LYS A 155 -14.68 -15.80 25.82
CA LYS A 155 -14.09 -14.50 25.51
C LYS A 155 -13.98 -14.35 24.00
N PHE A 156 -14.20 -13.15 23.47
CA PHE A 156 -14.22 -12.94 22.02
C PHE A 156 -12.92 -13.37 21.34
N TYR A 157 -11.76 -13.07 21.95
CA TYR A 157 -10.46 -13.55 21.45
C TYR A 157 -10.30 -15.08 21.46
N GLU A 158 -11.00 -15.82 22.34
CA GLU A 158 -10.84 -17.29 22.47
C GLU A 158 -11.40 -18.01 21.23
N ILE A 159 -12.44 -17.45 20.60
CA ILE A 159 -12.98 -17.96 19.33
C ILE A 159 -11.89 -17.87 18.25
N GLY A 160 -11.24 -16.71 18.15
CA GLY A 160 -10.14 -16.47 17.22
C GLY A 160 -8.92 -17.34 17.53
N GLU A 161 -8.59 -17.52 18.82
CA GLU A 161 -7.49 -18.39 19.25
C GLU A 161 -7.73 -19.85 18.83
N GLN A 162 -8.95 -20.36 19.05
CA GLN A 162 -9.31 -21.72 18.68
C GLN A 162 -9.12 -21.94 17.17
N LEU A 163 -9.66 -21.06 16.33
CA LEU A 163 -9.53 -21.14 14.87
C LEU A 163 -8.07 -20.96 14.42
N PHE A 164 -7.35 -20.01 15.00
CA PHE A 164 -5.95 -19.75 14.63
C PHE A 164 -5.05 -20.96 14.95
N ARG A 165 -5.22 -21.54 16.14
CA ARG A 165 -4.36 -22.62 16.63
C ARG A 165 -4.76 -24.01 16.17
N ARG A 166 -6.06 -24.25 15.98
CA ARG A 166 -6.59 -25.60 15.75
C ARG A 166 -7.37 -25.72 14.44
N GLY A 167 -7.89 -24.60 13.94
CA GLY A 167 -8.83 -24.60 12.83
C GLY A 167 -10.16 -25.28 13.20
N ASP A 168 -10.94 -25.58 12.17
CA ASP A 168 -12.14 -26.40 12.22
C ASP A 168 -12.18 -27.29 10.97
N PHE A 169 -11.55 -28.46 11.07
CA PHE A 169 -11.44 -29.39 9.95
C PHE A 169 -12.77 -29.94 9.46
N ALA A 170 -13.83 -29.94 10.30
CA ALA A 170 -15.15 -30.36 9.87
C ALA A 170 -15.77 -29.37 8.87
N ARG A 171 -15.38 -28.09 8.95
CA ARG A 171 -15.71 -27.04 7.99
C ARG A 171 -14.58 -26.75 6.99
N GLU A 172 -13.58 -27.62 6.88
CA GLU A 172 -12.43 -27.43 5.99
C GLU A 172 -11.61 -26.16 6.31
N ILE A 173 -11.62 -25.70 7.56
CA ILE A 173 -10.81 -24.58 8.03
C ILE A 173 -9.53 -25.17 8.66
N PRO A 174 -8.36 -25.11 7.99
CA PRO A 174 -7.11 -25.51 8.61
C PRO A 174 -6.71 -24.51 9.71
N ALA A 175 -5.86 -24.95 10.64
CA ALA A 175 -5.27 -24.04 11.62
C ALA A 175 -4.45 -22.95 10.91
N CYS A 176 -4.75 -21.68 11.15
CA CYS A 176 -4.05 -20.55 10.53
C CYS A 176 -2.54 -20.58 10.81
N MET A 177 -2.16 -21.02 12.02
CA MET A 177 -0.76 -21.15 12.44
C MET A 177 0.07 -22.12 11.60
N ALA A 178 -0.57 -23.02 10.82
CA ALA A 178 0.15 -23.94 9.93
C ALA A 178 0.90 -23.19 8.81
N CYS A 179 0.37 -22.05 8.38
CA CYS A 179 0.98 -21.20 7.35
C CYS A 179 1.54 -19.90 7.94
N HIS A 180 0.84 -19.29 8.90
CA HIS A 180 1.24 -18.02 9.51
C HIS A 180 2.11 -18.17 10.76
N GLY A 181 2.40 -19.39 11.20
CA GLY A 181 3.23 -19.67 12.37
C GLY A 181 2.52 -19.46 13.72
N PRO A 182 3.07 -19.99 14.82
CA PRO A 182 2.44 -19.99 16.15
C PRO A 182 2.28 -18.60 16.77
N THR A 183 3.11 -17.65 16.37
CA THR A 183 3.07 -16.24 16.81
C THR A 183 2.56 -15.32 15.71
N GLY A 184 2.05 -15.87 14.60
CA GLY A 184 1.65 -15.09 13.45
C GLY A 184 2.81 -14.45 12.69
N ALA A 185 4.04 -14.98 12.80
CA ALA A 185 5.23 -14.43 12.15
C ALA A 185 5.28 -14.60 10.62
N GLY A 186 4.37 -15.42 10.06
CA GLY A 186 4.36 -15.74 8.64
C GLY A 186 5.42 -16.78 8.23
N ASN A 187 5.58 -16.94 6.93
CA ASN A 187 6.62 -17.76 6.30
C ASN A 187 7.17 -17.02 5.07
N PRO A 188 8.37 -16.42 5.15
CA PRO A 188 8.92 -15.63 4.06
C PRO A 188 9.14 -16.41 2.75
N GLY A 189 9.28 -17.74 2.79
CA GLY A 189 9.54 -18.55 1.58
C GLY A 189 8.41 -18.42 0.54
N PRO A 190 7.19 -18.90 0.84
CA PRO A 190 5.98 -18.66 0.04
C PRO A 190 5.40 -17.24 0.16
N ALA A 191 6.11 -16.32 0.83
CA ALA A 191 5.62 -14.97 1.19
C ALA A 191 4.31 -14.97 2.00
N TYR A 192 4.10 -15.96 2.87
CA TYR A 192 2.98 -15.91 3.82
C TYR A 192 3.20 -14.77 4.83
N PRO A 193 2.25 -13.84 4.98
CA PRO A 193 2.48 -12.63 5.74
C PRO A 193 2.57 -12.89 7.23
N HIS A 194 3.34 -12.02 7.89
CA HIS A 194 3.19 -11.74 9.31
C HIS A 194 1.79 -11.16 9.57
N VAL A 195 1.02 -11.80 10.45
CA VAL A 195 -0.35 -11.42 10.83
C VAL A 195 -0.46 -11.05 12.31
N GLY A 196 0.50 -11.48 13.15
CA GLY A 196 0.54 -11.08 14.56
C GLY A 196 0.72 -9.58 14.71
N GLY A 197 0.01 -8.95 15.65
CA GLY A 197 0.09 -7.52 15.91
C GLY A 197 -0.55 -6.64 14.84
N GLN A 198 -1.22 -7.22 13.83
CA GLN A 198 -1.88 -6.42 12.80
C GLN A 198 -3.18 -5.80 13.34
N GLN A 199 -3.58 -4.65 12.80
CA GLN A 199 -4.83 -4.02 13.21
C GLN A 199 -6.03 -4.92 12.90
N SER A 200 -6.97 -5.04 13.86
CA SER A 200 -8.13 -5.92 13.72
C SER A 200 -9.01 -5.51 12.55
N TRP A 201 -9.30 -4.22 12.36
CA TRP A 201 -10.09 -3.75 11.21
C TRP A 201 -9.45 -4.15 9.87
N TYR A 202 -8.12 -4.06 9.76
CA TYR A 202 -7.40 -4.37 8.53
C TYR A 202 -7.43 -5.86 8.25
N THR A 203 -7.20 -6.67 9.30
CA THR A 203 -7.26 -8.12 9.22
C THR A 203 -8.67 -8.58 8.83
N ALA A 204 -9.71 -8.02 9.47
CA ALA A 204 -11.10 -8.32 9.18
C ALA A 204 -11.44 -7.96 7.73
N ARG A 205 -11.01 -6.76 7.28
CA ARG A 205 -11.20 -6.32 5.90
C ARG A 205 -10.54 -7.27 4.90
N ARG A 206 -9.29 -7.70 5.15
CA ARG A 206 -8.60 -8.66 4.28
C ARG A 206 -9.30 -10.02 4.24
N LEU A 207 -9.73 -10.54 5.39
CA LEU A 207 -10.48 -11.80 5.45
C LEU A 207 -11.81 -11.70 4.70
N GLN A 208 -12.53 -10.58 4.83
CA GLN A 208 -13.75 -10.32 4.07
C GLN A 208 -13.48 -10.24 2.56
N GLU A 209 -12.40 -9.58 2.13
CA GLU A 209 -11.99 -9.53 0.72
C GLU A 209 -11.66 -10.92 0.15
N TYR A 210 -10.98 -11.78 0.93
CA TYR A 210 -10.78 -13.16 0.52
C TYR A 210 -12.09 -13.94 0.48
N ARG A 211 -13.00 -13.70 1.43
CA ARG A 211 -14.29 -14.38 1.51
C ARG A 211 -15.19 -14.10 0.31
N THR A 212 -15.11 -12.91 -0.29
CA THR A 212 -15.86 -12.63 -1.55
C THR A 212 -15.28 -13.37 -2.76
N GLY A 213 -14.04 -13.87 -2.67
CA GLY A 213 -13.39 -14.66 -3.71
C GLY A 213 -13.05 -13.90 -4.99
N THR A 214 -13.13 -12.57 -4.99
CA THR A 214 -12.83 -11.74 -6.18
C THR A 214 -11.48 -11.07 -6.04
N THR A 215 -10.63 -11.18 -7.07
CA THR A 215 -9.32 -10.54 -7.12
C THR A 215 -9.02 -10.00 -8.52
N THR A 216 -8.21 -8.94 -8.58
CA THR A 216 -7.64 -8.38 -9.80
C THR A 216 -6.23 -8.89 -10.09
N ALA A 217 -5.68 -9.74 -9.21
CA ALA A 217 -4.35 -10.32 -9.38
C ALA A 217 -4.31 -11.34 -10.53
N ARG A 218 -3.24 -11.30 -11.32
CA ARG A 218 -2.97 -12.25 -12.40
C ARG A 218 -2.51 -13.60 -11.86
N ASP A 219 -1.67 -13.59 -10.84
CA ASP A 219 -1.34 -14.79 -10.06
C ASP A 219 -2.24 -14.87 -8.83
N THR A 220 -3.13 -15.86 -8.82
CA THR A 220 -4.12 -16.05 -7.76
C THR A 220 -3.72 -17.10 -6.74
N ALA A 221 -2.57 -17.78 -6.86
CA ALA A 221 -2.28 -18.97 -6.07
C ALA A 221 -2.39 -18.72 -4.54
N ASN A 222 -1.77 -17.65 -4.05
CA ASN A 222 -1.86 -17.26 -2.63
C ASN A 222 -3.25 -16.70 -2.25
N PHE A 223 -3.92 -16.01 -3.19
CA PHE A 223 -5.27 -15.48 -2.97
C PHE A 223 -6.27 -16.63 -2.82
N ASP A 224 -6.22 -17.63 -3.69
CA ASP A 224 -7.14 -18.77 -3.73
C ASP A 224 -7.04 -19.63 -2.47
N VAL A 225 -5.81 -19.80 -1.93
CA VAL A 225 -5.60 -20.44 -0.62
C VAL A 225 -6.41 -19.71 0.45
N MET A 226 -6.25 -18.40 0.58
CA MET A 226 -6.98 -17.63 1.60
C MET A 226 -8.48 -17.53 1.32
N ALA A 227 -8.90 -17.43 0.06
CA ALA A 227 -10.31 -17.40 -0.31
C ALA A 227 -11.02 -18.72 0.04
N SER A 228 -10.36 -19.86 -0.19
CA SER A 228 -10.90 -21.18 0.15
C SER A 228 -11.12 -21.38 1.67
N ILE A 229 -10.31 -20.72 2.50
CA ILE A 229 -10.43 -20.74 3.96
C ILE A 229 -11.49 -19.72 4.41
N ALA A 230 -11.40 -18.49 3.90
CA ALA A 230 -12.24 -17.38 4.36
C ALA A 230 -13.73 -17.55 4.01
N ARG A 231 -14.06 -18.25 2.90
CA ARG A 231 -15.46 -18.61 2.54
C ARG A 231 -16.21 -19.41 3.61
N GLN A 232 -15.48 -20.09 4.49
CA GLN A 232 -16.06 -20.92 5.55
C GLN A 232 -16.26 -20.15 6.87
N LEU A 233 -15.72 -18.93 6.98
CA LEU A 233 -15.74 -18.13 8.20
C LEU A 233 -17.01 -17.27 8.32
N THR A 234 -17.61 -17.28 9.50
CA THR A 234 -18.70 -16.35 9.84
C THR A 234 -18.15 -14.94 10.13
N ASP A 235 -19.03 -13.94 10.18
CA ASP A 235 -18.64 -12.57 10.54
C ASP A 235 -18.07 -12.47 11.95
N GLU A 236 -18.67 -13.19 12.89
CA GLU A 236 -18.21 -13.27 14.27
C GLU A 236 -16.81 -13.88 14.35
N GLU A 237 -16.56 -14.95 13.58
CA GLU A 237 -15.25 -15.61 13.51
C GLU A 237 -14.18 -14.73 12.85
N ILE A 238 -14.53 -13.98 11.80
CA ILE A 238 -13.61 -13.01 11.19
C ILE A 238 -13.24 -11.92 12.20
N GLY A 239 -14.23 -11.39 12.92
CA GLY A 239 -14.00 -10.40 13.98
C GLY A 239 -13.09 -10.95 15.08
N ALA A 240 -13.39 -12.15 15.56
CA ALA A 240 -12.63 -12.80 16.62
C ALA A 240 -11.20 -13.16 16.21
N LEU A 241 -11.00 -13.70 15.00
CA LEU A 241 -9.68 -13.96 14.43
C LEU A 241 -8.85 -12.68 14.32
N SER A 242 -9.48 -11.60 13.88
CA SER A 242 -8.83 -10.31 13.71
C SER A 242 -8.44 -9.68 15.05
N SER A 243 -9.31 -9.80 16.06
CA SER A 243 -9.05 -9.40 17.44
C SER A 243 -7.89 -10.22 18.05
N TYR A 244 -7.93 -11.54 17.88
CA TYR A 244 -6.85 -12.43 18.32
C TYR A 244 -5.52 -12.11 17.65
N MET A 245 -5.49 -11.96 16.31
CA MET A 245 -4.28 -11.61 15.56
C MET A 245 -3.73 -10.24 15.96
N GLN A 246 -4.57 -9.27 16.31
CA GLN A 246 -4.13 -7.98 16.83
C GLN A 246 -3.37 -8.12 18.15
N GLY A 247 -3.83 -8.99 19.06
CA GLY A 247 -3.12 -9.28 20.31
C GLY A 247 -1.98 -10.30 20.18
N LEU A 248 -1.84 -11.00 19.04
CA LEU A 248 -0.88 -12.09 18.87
C LEU A 248 0.55 -11.57 18.71
N HIS A 249 1.45 -11.99 19.59
CA HIS A 249 2.86 -11.58 19.59
C HIS A 249 3.77 -12.70 20.14
N THR A 250 5.08 -12.55 19.94
CA THR A 250 6.06 -13.43 20.59
C THR A 250 5.97 -13.28 22.10
N ARG A 251 6.02 -14.40 22.83
CA ARG A 251 5.98 -14.36 24.30
C ARG A 251 7.09 -13.43 24.83
N PRO A 252 6.75 -12.44 25.69
CA PRO A 252 7.75 -11.58 26.29
C PRO A 252 8.76 -12.38 27.11
N ASP A 253 10.01 -11.89 27.18
CA ASP A 253 11.03 -12.51 28.02
C ASP A 253 10.67 -12.39 29.52
N ALA A 254 11.42 -13.09 30.37
CA ALA A 254 11.16 -13.12 31.80
C ALA A 254 11.25 -11.72 32.46
N ALA A 255 12.10 -10.83 31.94
CA ALA A 255 12.26 -9.49 32.46
C ALA A 255 11.03 -8.62 32.13
N MET A 256 10.54 -8.70 30.90
CA MET A 256 9.32 -8.02 30.45
C MET A 256 8.09 -8.56 31.19
N LEU A 257 7.96 -9.87 31.37
CA LEU A 257 6.88 -10.46 32.17
C LEU A 257 6.89 -9.96 33.62
N ALA A 258 8.07 -9.85 34.24
CA ALA A 258 8.21 -9.29 35.58
C ALA A 258 7.87 -7.79 35.66
N ALA A 259 8.05 -7.05 34.56
CA ALA A 259 7.63 -5.66 34.46
C ALA A 259 6.10 -5.55 34.30
N ILE A 260 5.49 -6.34 33.42
CA ILE A 260 4.03 -6.40 33.21
C ILE A 260 3.32 -6.74 34.52
N ALA A 261 3.81 -7.72 35.28
CA ALA A 261 3.22 -8.12 36.56
C ALA A 261 3.19 -7.00 37.62
N LYS A 262 3.98 -5.94 37.44
CA LYS A 262 4.02 -4.76 38.32
C LYS A 262 3.18 -3.60 37.78
N MET A 263 2.69 -3.68 36.55
CA MET A 263 1.84 -2.64 35.97
C MET A 263 0.43 -2.72 36.60
N PRO A 264 -0.19 -1.56 36.92
CA PRO A 264 -1.58 -1.55 37.34
C PRO A 264 -2.48 -2.09 36.21
N PRO A 265 -3.64 -2.68 36.54
CA PRO A 265 -4.57 -3.18 35.52
C PRO A 265 -4.92 -2.05 34.55
N ALA A 266 -4.88 -2.37 33.25
CA ALA A 266 -5.28 -1.43 32.23
C ALA A 266 -6.74 -1.03 32.46
N PRO A 267 -7.10 0.26 32.31
CA PRO A 267 -8.50 0.65 32.28
C PRO A 267 -9.21 -0.13 31.17
N PRO A 268 -10.51 -0.44 31.33
CA PRO A 268 -11.25 -1.15 30.31
C PRO A 268 -11.12 -0.42 28.97
N ALA A 269 -10.83 -1.18 27.91
CA ALA A 269 -10.77 -0.62 26.57
C ALA A 269 -12.11 0.07 26.27
N PRO A 270 -12.11 1.27 25.65
CA PRO A 270 -13.34 1.87 25.17
C PRO A 270 -14.02 0.88 24.21
N ALA A 271 -15.34 0.75 24.31
CA ALA A 271 -16.11 -0.15 23.46
C ALA A 271 -15.71 0.06 22.00
N ALA A 272 -15.34 -1.02 21.31
CA ALA A 272 -15.04 -0.96 19.90
C ALA A 272 -16.26 -0.34 19.18
N PRO A 273 -16.06 0.65 18.29
CA PRO A 273 -17.16 1.17 17.51
C PRO A 273 -17.79 -0.01 16.77
N ALA A 274 -19.12 -0.09 16.81
CA ALA A 274 -19.87 -1.08 16.04
C ALA A 274 -19.35 -1.07 14.59
N PRO A 275 -19.20 -2.23 13.95
CA PRO A 275 -18.75 -2.28 12.57
C PRO A 275 -19.60 -1.30 11.77
N ALA A 276 -18.95 -0.33 11.15
CA ALA A 276 -19.65 0.59 10.27
C ALA A 276 -20.42 -0.27 9.26
N PRO A 277 -21.70 0.02 9.00
CA PRO A 277 -22.39 -0.65 7.91
C PRO A 277 -21.51 -0.51 6.68
N VAL A 278 -21.21 -1.64 6.05
CA VAL A 278 -20.65 -1.65 4.71
C VAL A 278 -21.69 -0.97 3.85
N ASP A 279 -21.54 0.33 3.64
CA ASP A 279 -22.23 1.02 2.57
C ASP A 279 -21.88 0.21 1.33
N ALA A 280 -22.91 -0.45 0.77
CA ALA A 280 -22.82 -1.07 -0.53
C ALA A 280 -22.12 -0.04 -1.43
N ALA A 281 -21.08 -0.50 -2.14
CA ALA A 281 -20.52 0.28 -3.23
C ALA A 281 -21.70 0.86 -4.02
N PRO A 282 -21.72 2.17 -4.34
CA PRO A 282 -22.82 2.73 -5.08
C PRO A 282 -23.00 1.89 -6.34
N GLU A 283 -24.16 1.25 -6.46
CA GLU A 283 -24.56 0.55 -7.66
C GLU A 283 -24.34 1.51 -8.82
N GLY A 284 -23.58 1.04 -9.81
CA GLY A 284 -23.15 1.85 -10.93
C GLY A 284 -24.34 2.62 -11.50
N ALA A 285 -24.23 3.95 -11.49
CA ALA A 285 -25.07 4.77 -12.32
C ALA A 285 -24.90 4.27 -13.76
N ALA A 286 -25.99 3.76 -14.32
CA ALA A 286 -26.08 3.44 -15.73
C ALA A 286 -25.65 4.68 -16.54
N PRO A 287 -24.89 4.51 -17.65
CA PRO A 287 -24.60 5.65 -18.50
C PRO A 287 -25.92 6.17 -19.08
N GLU A 288 -26.26 7.40 -18.70
CA GLU A 288 -27.36 8.13 -19.32
C GLU A 288 -26.99 8.39 -20.79
N GLY A 289 -27.78 7.78 -21.69
CA GLY A 289 -28.14 8.29 -23.01
C GLY A 289 -27.01 8.77 -23.92
N GLU A 290 -26.55 7.87 -24.78
CA GLU A 290 -26.00 8.24 -26.08
C GLU A 290 -27.02 9.15 -26.81
N ALA A 291 -26.64 10.39 -27.10
CA ALA A 291 -27.43 11.26 -27.97
C ALA A 291 -27.44 10.67 -29.40
N PRO A 292 -28.56 10.70 -30.13
CA PRO A 292 -28.60 10.13 -31.46
C PRO A 292 -27.75 10.98 -32.41
N VAL A 293 -26.80 10.32 -33.07
CA VAL A 293 -26.00 10.89 -34.16
C VAL A 293 -26.95 11.15 -35.33
N GLU A 294 -27.12 12.42 -35.70
CA GLU A 294 -27.85 12.81 -36.90
C GLU A 294 -27.08 12.36 -38.16
N ASP A 295 -27.80 11.73 -39.08
CA ASP A 295 -27.33 11.26 -40.39
C ASP A 295 -26.72 12.42 -41.21
N VAL A 296 -25.44 12.29 -41.56
CA VAL A 296 -24.81 13.09 -42.60
C VAL A 296 -25.05 12.40 -43.96
N PRO A 297 -25.71 13.05 -44.94
CA PRO A 297 -25.97 12.42 -46.22
C PRO A 297 -24.68 12.33 -47.06
N ALA A 298 -24.53 11.19 -47.72
CA ALA A 298 -23.41 10.87 -48.61
C ALA A 298 -23.30 11.86 -49.79
N ALA A 299 -22.10 12.42 -49.99
CA ALA A 299 -21.76 13.16 -51.19
C ALA A 299 -21.49 12.20 -52.37
N ALA A 300 -22.12 12.47 -53.51
CA ALA A 300 -21.99 11.75 -54.77
C ALA A 300 -20.61 11.97 -55.42
N PRO A 301 -20.15 11.07 -56.32
CA PRO A 301 -18.85 11.20 -56.97
C PRO A 301 -18.92 12.18 -58.15
N GLU A 302 -18.03 13.18 -58.17
CA GLU A 302 -17.83 14.03 -59.35
C GLU A 302 -16.98 13.30 -60.40
N ALA A 303 -17.48 13.35 -61.63
CA ALA A 303 -16.88 12.77 -62.81
C ALA A 303 -15.81 13.69 -63.42
N ASP A 304 -14.81 13.02 -63.97
CA ASP A 304 -13.65 13.51 -64.70
C ASP A 304 -14.04 14.36 -65.94
N ALA A 305 -13.43 15.53 -66.12
CA ALA A 305 -13.49 16.34 -67.33
C ALA A 305 -12.22 17.22 -67.49
N GLN A 306 -11.14 16.57 -67.91
CA GLN A 306 -10.35 16.89 -69.11
C GLN A 306 -9.77 18.31 -69.29
N GLN A 307 -8.45 18.40 -69.16
CA GLN A 307 -7.60 19.42 -69.78
C GLN A 307 -7.47 19.16 -71.29
N ALA A 308 -7.79 20.16 -72.11
CA ALA A 308 -7.26 20.33 -73.45
C ALA A 308 -7.16 21.83 -73.79
N SER A 309 -5.94 22.25 -74.13
CA SER A 309 -5.50 23.57 -74.66
C SER A 309 -5.06 24.60 -73.62
#